data_AF-A0A929NLS5-F1
#
_entry.id   AF-A0A929NLS5-F1
#
_cell.length_a   1.000
_cell.length_b   1.000
_cell.length_c   1.000
_cell.angle_alpha   90.00
_cell.angle_beta   90.00
_cell.angle_gamma   90.00
#
_symmetry.space_group_name_H-M   'P 1'
#
loop_
_entity.id
_entity.type
_entity.pdbx_description
1 polymer ?
#
loop_
_entity_poly.entity_id
_entity_poly.type
_entity_poly.pdbx_seq_one_letter_code
_entity_poly.pdbx_strand_id
1 'polypeptide(L)' 'MKVKKLFAQAEDFLNSDNRKRKEKKKCLIHVLKKLDKYEDKLNERLRDAEDDEVIDKLNRKLALAQAQQKKGRVLMKELG' A
#
# COMPACT_ATOMS: atom_id res chain seq x y z
N MET A 1 31.84 -11.47 -18.87
CA MET A 1 30.74 -11.63 -17.87
C MET A 1 30.59 -13.12 -17.58
N LYS A 2 30.62 -13.52 -16.29
CA LYS A 2 30.57 -14.94 -15.90
C LYS A 2 29.22 -15.53 -16.33
N VAL A 3 29.22 -16.64 -17.07
CA VAL A 3 28.05 -17.36 -17.62
C VAL A 3 26.88 -17.51 -16.63
N LYS A 4 27.18 -17.66 -15.33
CA LYS A 4 26.19 -17.63 -14.24
C LYS A 4 25.28 -16.39 -14.23
N LYS A 5 25.79 -15.19 -14.54
CA LYS A 5 24.96 -13.97 -14.60
C LYS A 5 23.97 -14.01 -15.77
N LEU A 6 24.34 -14.60 -16.90
CA LEU A 6 23.47 -14.72 -18.07
C LEU A 6 22.33 -15.72 -17.81
N PHE A 7 22.63 -16.85 -17.18
CA PHE A 7 21.59 -17.81 -16.77
C PHE A 7 20.65 -17.23 -15.71
N ALA A 8 21.17 -16.51 -14.72
CA ALA A 8 20.32 -15.83 -13.73
C ALA A 8 19.40 -14.78 -14.37
N GLN A 9 19.89 -14.04 -15.37
CA GLN A 9 19.06 -13.09 -16.13
C GLN A 9 18.01 -13.81 -17.00
N ALA A 10 18.36 -14.94 -17.60
CA ALA A 10 17.41 -15.77 -18.35
C ALA A 10 16.34 -16.37 -17.44
N GLU A 11 16.72 -16.91 -16.27
CA GLU A 11 15.78 -17.40 -15.24
C GLU A 11 14.87 -16.28 -14.71
N ASP A 12 15.39 -15.08 -14.44
CA ASP A 12 14.57 -13.93 -14.02
C ASP A 12 13.62 -13.47 -15.14
N PHE A 13 14.07 -13.53 -16.40
CA PHE A 13 13.26 -13.19 -17.57
C PHE A 13 12.14 -14.21 -17.79
N LEU A 14 12.44 -15.51 -17.60
CA LEU A 14 11.49 -16.61 -17.71
C LEU A 14 10.55 -16.68 -16.48
N ASN A 15 10.99 -16.22 -15.31
CA ASN A 15 10.17 -16.09 -14.09
C ASN A 15 9.29 -14.83 -14.12
N SER A 16 8.41 -14.75 -15.12
CA SER A 16 7.42 -13.67 -15.26
C SER A 16 6.57 -13.48 -13.99
N ASP A 17 6.38 -14.53 -13.19
CA ASP A 17 5.66 -14.50 -11.93
C ASP A 17 6.40 -13.72 -10.83
N ASN A 18 7.73 -13.82 -10.75
CA ASN A 18 8.52 -13.02 -9.83
C ASN A 18 8.47 -11.54 -10.19
N ARG A 19 8.51 -11.22 -11.49
CA ARG A 19 8.38 -9.84 -11.95
C ARG A 19 6.98 -9.27 -11.64
N LYS A 20 5.93 -10.00 -11.97
CA LYS A 20 4.53 -9.64 -11.65
C LYS A 20 4.34 -9.49 -10.13
N ARG A 21 4.93 -10.36 -9.31
CA ARG A 21 4.88 -10.27 -7.85
C ARG A 21 5.56 -8.99 -7.33
N LYS A 22 6.75 -8.65 -7.85
CA LYS A 22 7.44 -7.40 -7.51
C LYS A 22 6.63 -6.16 -7.91
N GLU A 23 6.00 -6.18 -9.08
CA GLU A 23 5.13 -5.08 -9.54
C GLU A 23 3.88 -4.93 -8.66
N LYS A 24 3.21 -6.05 -8.30
CA LYS A 24 2.10 -6.05 -7.33
C LYS A 24 2.51 -5.47 -5.98
N LYS A 25 3.68 -5.88 -5.44
CA LYS A 25 4.23 -5.32 -4.20
C LYS A 25 4.46 -3.80 -4.30
N LYS A 26 5.06 -3.32 -5.41
CA LYS A 26 5.27 -1.87 -5.63
C LYS A 26 3.96 -1.09 -5.66
N CYS A 27 2.94 -1.62 -6.34
CA CYS A 27 1.63 -1.00 -6.39
C CYS A 27 1.00 -0.90 -4.99
N LEU A 28 1.01 -1.99 -4.22
CA LEU A 28 0.49 -2.00 -2.85
C LEU A 28 1.22 -1.03 -1.92
N ILE A 29 2.55 -0.98 -1.99
CA ILE A 29 3.34 0.00 -1.22
C ILE A 29 2.92 1.43 -1.57
N HIS A 30 2.71 1.74 -2.86
CA HIS A 30 2.27 3.06 -3.29
C HIS A 30 0.89 3.42 -2.75
N VAL A 31 -0.05 2.47 -2.80
CA VAL A 31 -1.40 2.65 -2.25
C VAL A 31 -1.35 2.85 -0.73
N LEU A 32 -0.60 2.02 0.00
CA LEU A 32 -0.46 2.14 1.46
C LEU A 32 0.11 3.51 1.86
N LYS A 33 1.17 3.97 1.17
CA LYS A 33 1.72 5.32 1.41
C LYS A 33 0.72 6.44 1.16
N LYS A 34 -0.20 6.28 0.20
CA LYS A 34 -1.26 7.25 -0.05
C LYS A 34 -2.32 7.22 1.04
N LEU A 35 -2.64 6.05 1.58
CA LEU A 35 -3.55 5.89 2.70
C LEU A 35 -2.98 6.50 3.99
N ASP A 36 -1.69 6.26 4.29
CA ASP A 36 -1.01 6.89 5.45
C ASP A 36 -1.15 8.43 5.37
N LYS A 37 -0.78 9.03 4.23
CA LYS A 37 -0.90 10.48 4.02
C LYS A 37 -2.35 10.99 4.09
N TYR A 38 -3.31 10.13 3.74
CA TYR A 38 -4.72 10.50 3.81
C TYR A 38 -5.22 10.48 5.25
N GLU A 39 -4.80 9.50 6.04
CA GLU A 39 -5.07 9.42 7.48
C GLU A 39 -4.47 10.63 8.21
N ASP A 40 -3.22 10.99 7.92
CA ASP A 40 -2.58 12.18 8.50
C ASP A 40 -3.42 13.44 8.25
N LYS A 41 -3.89 13.65 7.02
CA LYS A 41 -4.76 14.78 6.66
C LYS A 41 -6.13 14.73 7.34
N LEU A 42 -6.69 13.54 7.55
CA LEU A 42 -7.95 13.41 8.27
C LEU A 42 -7.76 13.74 9.75
N ASN A 43 -6.66 13.31 10.34
CA ASN A 43 -6.31 13.63 11.73
C ASN A 43 -6.04 15.12 11.92
N GLU A 44 -5.34 15.78 10.99
CA GLU A 44 -5.17 17.24 11.00
C GLU A 44 -6.53 17.94 10.98
N ARG A 45 -7.43 17.55 10.06
CA ARG A 45 -8.77 18.13 9.98
C ARG A 45 -9.63 17.87 11.21
N LEU A 46 -9.45 16.73 11.88
CA LEU A 46 -10.15 16.40 13.11
C LEU A 46 -9.71 17.28 14.28
N ARG A 47 -8.44 17.71 14.32
CA ARG A 47 -7.93 18.60 15.38
C ARG A 47 -8.58 19.98 15.35
N ASP A 48 -8.91 20.46 14.15
CA ASP A 48 -9.48 21.79 13.94
C ASP A 48 -11.01 21.77 13.77
N ALA A 49 -11.65 20.59 13.85
CA ALA A 49 -13.10 20.46 13.68
C ALA A 49 -13.84 20.67 15.00
N GLU A 50 -14.80 21.59 15.00
CA GLU A 50 -15.68 21.87 16.16
C GLU A 50 -17.12 21.38 15.93
N ASP A 51 -17.47 21.06 14.69
CA ASP A 51 -18.80 20.60 14.28
C ASP A 51 -18.90 19.07 14.38
N ASP A 52 -19.86 18.59 15.18
CA ASP A 52 -20.10 17.17 15.44
C ASP A 52 -20.40 16.35 14.16
N GLU A 53 -21.12 16.92 13.18
CA GLU A 53 -21.39 16.25 11.91
C GLU A 53 -20.11 16.12 11.07
N VAL A 54 -19.27 17.15 11.11
CA VAL A 54 -17.97 17.14 10.42
C VAL A 54 -17.04 16.13 11.08
N ILE A 55 -16.98 16.08 12.40
CA ILE A 55 -16.20 15.13 13.18
C ILE A 55 -16.64 13.69 12.85
N ASP A 56 -17.94 13.39 12.90
CA ASP A 56 -18.44 12.05 12.58
C ASP A 56 -18.10 11.65 11.13
N LYS A 57 -18.27 12.56 10.17
CA LYS A 57 -17.90 12.31 8.77
C LYS A 57 -16.40 12.05 8.60
N LEU A 58 -15.54 12.75 9.32
CA LEU A 58 -14.09 12.54 9.30
C LEU A 58 -13.72 11.19 9.95
N ASN A 59 -14.33 10.84 11.07
CA ASN A 59 -14.13 9.55 11.74
C ASN A 59 -14.52 8.36 10.86
N ARG A 60 -15.66 8.44 10.15
CA ARG A 60 -16.07 7.41 9.18
C ARG A 60 -15.04 7.23 8.06
N LYS A 61 -14.49 8.33 7.55
CA LYS A 61 -13.43 8.29 6.52
C LYS A 61 -12.14 7.70 7.05
N LEU A 62 -11.78 8.03 8.30
CA LEU A 62 -10.59 7.50 8.96
C LEU A 62 -10.70 5.98 9.15
N ALA A 63 -11.85 5.50 9.65
CA ALA A 63 -12.12 4.08 9.80
C ALA A 63 -12.03 3.32 8.46
N LEU A 64 -12.56 3.91 7.37
CA LEU A 64 -12.45 3.32 6.04
C LEU A 64 -10.98 3.24 5.58
N ALA A 65 -10.19 4.29 5.78
CA ALA A 65 -8.77 4.31 5.42
C ALA A 65 -7.99 3.22 6.16
N GLN A 66 -8.20 3.10 7.47
CA GLN A 66 -7.57 2.09 8.33
C GLN A 66 -7.96 0.66 7.93
N ALA A 67 -9.23 0.45 7.57
CA ALA A 67 -9.68 -0.85 7.06
C ALA A 67 -8.96 -1.23 5.75
N GLN A 68 -8.80 -0.27 4.82
CA GLN A 68 -8.06 -0.49 3.58
C GLN A 68 -6.57 -0.71 3.84
N GLN A 69 -5.97 -0.01 4.81
CA GLN A 69 -4.59 -0.28 5.22
C GLN A 69 -4.41 -1.71 5.73
N LYS A 70 -5.30 -2.16 6.63
CA LYS A 70 -5.26 -3.53 7.17
C LYS A 70 -5.34 -4.55 6.04
N LYS A 71 -6.26 -4.36 5.09
CA LYS A 71 -6.38 -5.20 3.90
C LYS A 71 -5.10 -5.20 3.05
N GLY A 72 -4.53 -4.02 2.78
CA GLY A 72 -3.28 -3.90 2.04
C GLY A 72 -2.09 -4.57 2.72
N ARG A 73 -2.00 -4.52 4.06
CA ARG A 73 -0.97 -5.22 4.84
C ARG A 73 -1.11 -6.75 4.76
N VAL A 74 -2.35 -7.27 4.75
CA VAL A 74 -2.61 -8.71 4.53
C VAL A 74 -2.15 -9.13 3.14
N LEU A 75 -2.56 -8.41 2.10
CA LEU A 75 -2.14 -8.68 0.72
C LEU A 75 -0.61 -8.62 0.55
N MET A 76 0.07 -7.71 1.26
CA MET A 76 1.53 -7.64 1.26
C MET A 76 2.19 -8.87 1.90
N LYS A 77 1.59 -9.45 2.95
CA LYS A 77 2.05 -10.70 3.56
C LYS A 77 1.85 -11.90 2.64
N GLU A 78 0.72 -11.96 1.93
CA GLU A 78 0.43 -13.04 0.96
C GLU A 78 1.35 -13.01 -0.26
N LEU A 79 1.84 -11.82 -0.64
CA LEU A 79 2.86 -11.69 -1.68
C LEU A 79 4.28 -11.97 -1.16
N GLY A 80 4.46 -12.02 0.17
CA GLY A 80 5.70 -12.29 0.90
C GLY A 80 6.41 -13.50 0.34
#